data_AF-A0A832DYC8-F1
#
_entry.id   AF-A0A832DYC8-F1
#
_cell.length_a   1.000
_cell.length_b   1.000
_cell.length_c   1.000
_cell.angle_alpha   90.00
_cell.angle_beta   90.00
_cell.angle_gamma   90.00
#
_symmetry.space_group_name_H-M   'P 1'
#
loop_
_entity.id
_entity.type
_entity.pdbx_description
1 polymer ?
#
loop_
_entity_poly.entity_id
_entity_poly.type
_entity_poly.pdbx_seq_one_letter_code
_entity_poly.pdbx_strand_id
1 'polypeptide(L)'
;MAETILLIHGYGCAGDVWDPMAARLRAEGYRVVAPTIRAAVRTVDGPREGLAGLTLADYVAEMSALAQALAKEDGGKPIVFGHSMGGLIAQKVAEAGHA
;
A
#
# COMPACT_ATOMS: atom_id res chain seq x y z
N MET A 1 16.90 8.44 -10.47
CA MET A 1 16.34 7.87 -9.22
C MET A 1 15.61 6.60 -9.59
N ALA A 2 15.63 5.56 -8.74
CA ALA A 2 14.87 4.35 -9.00
C ALA A 2 13.36 4.67 -8.99
N GLU A 3 12.58 4.09 -9.90
CA GLU A 3 11.12 4.21 -9.83
C GLU A 3 10.59 3.49 -8.58
N THR A 4 9.60 4.10 -7.93
CA THR A 4 8.98 3.56 -6.72
C THR A 4 7.76 2.73 -7.06
N ILE A 5 7.68 1.51 -6.53
CA ILE A 5 6.52 0.63 -6.60
C ILE A 5 5.87 0.53 -5.21
N LEU A 6 4.60 0.90 -5.13
CA LEU A 6 3.75 0.72 -3.95
C LEU A 6 2.91 -0.57 -4.10
N LEU A 7 3.19 -1.55 -3.24
CA LEU A 7 2.53 -2.85 -3.22
C LEU A 7 1.44 -2.89 -2.14
N ILE A 8 0.17 -3.02 -2.55
CA ILE A 8 -0.99 -2.94 -1.66
C ILE A 8 -1.58 -4.34 -1.47
N HIS A 9 -1.49 -4.86 -0.24
CA HIS A 9 -1.94 -6.22 0.09
C HIS A 9 -3.47 -6.37 0.08
N GLY A 10 -3.95 -7.61 -0.01
CA GLY A 10 -5.37 -7.96 0.08
C GLY A 10 -5.90 -7.98 1.52
N TYR A 11 -7.21 -8.23 1.65
CA TYR A 11 -7.85 -8.37 2.96
C TYR A 11 -7.24 -9.52 3.77
N GLY A 12 -6.99 -9.31 5.07
CA GLY A 12 -6.40 -10.30 5.97
C GLY A 12 -4.88 -10.47 5.86
N CYS A 13 -4.24 -9.85 4.86
CA CYS A 13 -2.78 -9.87 4.68
C CYS A 13 -2.09 -8.73 5.44
N ALA A 14 -0.76 -8.72 5.37
CA ALA A 14 0.10 -7.62 5.76
C ALA A 14 1.14 -7.37 4.64
N GLY A 15 2.02 -6.39 4.81
CA GLY A 15 3.00 -6.01 3.78
C GLY A 15 4.00 -7.11 3.43
N ASP A 16 4.29 -8.00 4.39
CA ASP A 16 5.20 -9.15 4.28
C ASP A 16 4.77 -10.20 3.24
N VAL A 17 3.49 -10.23 2.86
CA VAL A 17 3.00 -11.10 1.76
C VAL A 17 3.74 -10.83 0.45
N TRP A 18 4.32 -9.65 0.31
CA TRP A 18 5.06 -9.24 -0.88
C TRP A 18 6.55 -9.53 -0.82
N ASP A 19 7.11 -10.04 0.28
CA ASP A 19 8.57 -10.16 0.45
C ASP A 19 9.29 -10.84 -0.73
N PRO A 20 8.82 -11.98 -1.29
CA PRO A 20 9.46 -12.59 -2.45
C PRO A 20 9.45 -11.69 -3.69
N MET A 21 8.32 -11.01 -3.94
CA MET A 21 8.18 -10.12 -5.09
C MET A 21 8.97 -8.82 -4.89
N ALA A 22 8.98 -8.28 -3.68
CA ALA A 22 9.74 -7.09 -3.33
C ALA A 22 11.24 -7.34 -3.45
N ALA A 23 11.73 -8.52 -3.04
CA ALA A 23 13.12 -8.91 -3.26
C ALA A 23 13.48 -8.94 -4.75
N ARG A 24 12.61 -9.52 -5.60
CA ARG A 24 12.82 -9.55 -7.05
C ARG A 24 12.83 -8.14 -7.66
N LEU A 25 11.84 -7.31 -7.36
CA LEU A 25 11.73 -5.95 -7.90
C LEU A 25 12.88 -5.05 -7.46
N ARG A 26 13.36 -5.19 -6.21
CA ARG A 26 14.58 -4.50 -5.76
C ARG A 26 15.81 -4.95 -6.54
N ALA A 27 15.94 -6.24 -6.87
CA ALA A 27 17.04 -6.74 -7.70
C ALA A 27 17.00 -6.21 -9.14
N GLU A 28 15.82 -5.85 -9.64
CA GLU A 28 15.63 -5.17 -10.94
C GLU A 28 15.84 -3.64 -10.85
N GLY A 29 16.18 -3.11 -9.67
CA GLY A 29 16.52 -1.70 -9.48
C GLY A 29 15.36 -0.78 -9.05
N TYR A 30 14.19 -1.32 -8.70
CA TYR A 30 13.08 -0.52 -8.17
C TYR A 30 13.22 -0.24 -6.68
N ARG A 31 12.72 0.92 -6.25
CA ARG A 31 12.39 1.16 -4.84
C ARG A 31 11.05 0.50 -4.55
N VAL A 32 10.98 -0.39 -3.56
CA VAL A 32 9.74 -1.13 -3.26
C VAL A 32 9.24 -0.80 -1.86
N VAL A 33 8.00 -0.28 -1.81
CA VAL A 33 7.27 0.06 -0.60
C VAL A 33 6.06 -0.87 -0.48
N ALA A 34 6.03 -1.69 0.57
CA ALA A 34 4.97 -2.66 0.83
C ALA A 34 4.44 -2.48 2.26
N PRO A 35 3.59 -1.47 2.51
CA PRO A 35 3.11 -1.17 3.85
C PRO A 35 2.13 -2.24 4.33
N THR A 36 2.01 -2.38 5.65
CA THR A 36 0.82 -2.99 6.26
C THR A 36 -0.20 -1.88 6.50
N ILE A 37 -1.37 -1.97 5.88
CA ILE A 37 -2.46 -1.02 6.10
C ILE A 37 -2.84 -1.04 7.58
N ARG A 38 -2.87 0.12 8.22
CA ARG A 38 -3.17 0.27 9.65
C ARG A 38 -2.29 -0.60 10.56
N ALA A 39 -0.99 -0.65 10.28
CA ALA A 39 -0.01 -1.47 11.01
C ALA A 39 -0.13 -1.39 12.55
N ALA A 40 -0.46 -0.22 13.11
CA ALA A 40 -0.61 -0.01 14.56
C ALA A 40 -1.72 -0.85 15.22
N VAL A 41 -2.74 -1.26 14.45
CA VAL A 41 -3.86 -2.07 14.94
C VAL A 41 -3.84 -3.50 14.40
N ARG A 42 -2.82 -3.87 13.60
CA ARG A 42 -2.60 -5.24 13.16
C ARG A 42 -2.00 -6.06 14.30
N THR A 43 -2.79 -6.98 14.86
CA THR A 43 -2.34 -7.92 15.90
C THR A 43 -2.83 -9.34 15.63
N VAL A 44 -2.22 -10.32 16.29
CA VAL A 44 -2.68 -11.71 16.38
C VAL A 44 -3.76 -11.90 17.44
N ASP A 45 -3.87 -10.96 18.37
CA ASP A 45 -4.93 -10.93 19.40
C ASP A 45 -6.28 -10.52 18.80
N GLY A 46 -7.28 -10.36 19.67
CA GLY A 46 -8.58 -9.80 19.28
C GLY A 46 -8.49 -8.42 18.62
N PRO A 47 -9.54 -8.02 17.87
CA PRO A 47 -9.57 -6.74 17.17
C PRO A 47 -9.40 -5.57 18.16
N ARG A 48 -8.42 -4.71 17.91
CA ARG A 48 -8.20 -3.50 18.70
C ARG A 48 -9.31 -2.47 18.42
N GLU A 49 -9.50 -1.57 19.39
CA GLU A 49 -10.40 -0.42 19.22
C GLU A 49 -10.01 0.43 17.99
N GLY A 50 -11.00 1.11 17.41
CA GLY A 50 -10.80 1.95 16.22
C GLY A 50 -10.89 1.21 14.89
N LEU A 51 -11.13 -0.11 14.89
CA LEU A 51 -11.44 -0.88 13.68
C LEU A 51 -12.94 -0.88 13.32
N ALA A 52 -13.82 -0.80 14.32
CA ALA A 52 -15.25 -0.76 14.11
C ALA A 52 -15.67 0.53 13.37
N GLY A 53 -16.51 0.39 12.35
CA GLY A 53 -17.00 1.52 11.55
C GLY A 53 -16.07 1.95 10.41
N LEU A 54 -14.88 1.37 10.29
CA LEU A 54 -14.02 1.61 9.13
C LEU A 54 -14.63 1.04 7.86
N THR A 55 -14.38 1.75 6.76
CA THR A 55 -14.84 1.42 5.42
C THR A 55 -13.65 1.25 4.48
N LEU A 56 -13.91 0.78 3.26
CA LEU A 56 -12.89 0.75 2.21
C LEU A 56 -12.35 2.16 1.89
N ALA A 57 -13.18 3.20 2.03
CA ALA A 57 -12.76 4.58 1.77
C ALA A 57 -11.65 5.03 2.73
N ASP A 58 -11.70 4.58 3.98
CA ASP A 58 -10.65 4.87 4.97
C ASP A 58 -9.31 4.22 4.59
N TYR A 59 -9.35 3.07 3.92
CA TYR A 59 -8.14 2.34 3.50
C TYR A 59 -7.58 2.96 2.22
N VAL A 60 -8.47 3.39 1.32
CA VAL A 60 -8.10 4.20 0.14
C VAL A 60 -7.42 5.50 0.58
N ALA A 61 -7.99 6.21 1.56
CA ALA A 61 -7.43 7.47 2.05
C ALA A 61 -6.00 7.29 2.58
N GLU A 62 -5.75 6.23 3.35
CA GLU A 62 -4.42 5.92 3.88
C GLU A 62 -3.40 5.64 2.76
N MET A 63 -3.75 4.82 1.78
CA MET A 63 -2.84 4.48 0.67
C MET A 63 -2.66 5.65 -0.30
N SER A 64 -3.68 6.46 -0.55
CA SER A 64 -3.56 7.70 -1.34
C SER A 64 -2.66 8.73 -0.64
N ALA A 65 -2.74 8.86 0.68
CA ALA A 65 -1.85 9.74 1.44
C ALA A 65 -0.39 9.25 1.35
N LEU A 66 -0.16 7.94 1.45
CA LEU A 66 1.16 7.35 1.28
C LEU A 66 1.70 7.56 -0.14
N ALA A 67 0.88 7.34 -1.18
CA ALA A 67 1.29 7.57 -2.56
C ALA A 67 1.72 9.03 -2.82
N GLN A 68 1.00 10.01 -2.25
CA GLN A 68 1.38 11.42 -2.31
C GLN A 68 2.67 11.72 -1.56
N ALA A 69 2.88 11.12 -0.38
CA ALA A 69 4.11 11.29 0.37
C ALA A 69 5.31 10.75 -0.42
N LEU A 70 5.18 9.57 -1.02
CA LEU A 70 6.20 8.99 -1.91
C LEU A 70 6.44 9.89 -3.13
N ALA A 71 5.39 10.42 -3.74
CA ALA A 71 5.54 11.33 -4.87
C ALA A 71 6.32 12.60 -4.53
N LYS A 72 6.10 13.16 -3.33
CA LYS A 72 6.85 14.30 -2.82
C LYS A 72 8.31 13.95 -2.50
N GLU A 73 8.56 12.76 -1.96
CA GLU A 73 9.88 12.28 -1.59
C GLU A 73 10.74 11.97 -2.83
N ASP A 74 10.17 11.23 -3.78
CA ASP A 74 10.89 10.66 -4.93
C ASP A 74 10.78 11.53 -6.20
N GLY A 75 10.00 12.62 -6.17
CA GLY A 75 9.83 13.54 -7.31
C GLY A 75 8.98 13.00 -8.47
N GLY A 76 8.27 11.88 -8.27
CA GLY A 76 7.40 11.25 -9.25
C GLY A 76 6.40 10.29 -8.59
N LYS A 77 5.23 10.11 -9.19
CA LYS A 77 4.19 9.22 -8.64
C LYS A 77 4.67 7.77 -8.62
N PRO A 78 4.34 6.99 -7.59
CA PRO A 78 4.69 5.57 -7.56
C PRO A 78 3.85 4.78 -8.56
N ILE A 79 4.42 3.71 -9.10
CA ILE A 79 3.66 2.65 -9.74
C ILE A 79 2.86 1.93 -8.64
N VAL A 80 1.56 1.77 -8.83
CA VAL A 80 0.71 1.05 -7.87
C VAL A 80 0.40 -0.36 -8.36
N PHE A 81 0.53 -1.33 -7.45
CA PHE A 81 0.14 -2.71 -7.68
C PHE A 81 -0.64 -3.21 -6.47
N GLY A 82 -1.73 -3.92 -6.70
CA GLY A 82 -2.54 -4.42 -5.60
C GLY A 82 -3.27 -5.71 -5.93
N HIS A 83 -3.49 -6.54 -4.90
CA HIS A 83 -4.20 -7.81 -5.01
C HIS A 83 -5.53 -7.77 -4.25
N SER A 84 -6.62 -8.28 -4.85
CA SER A 84 -7.96 -8.33 -4.26
C SER A 84 -8.41 -6.94 -3.77
N MET A 85 -8.71 -6.76 -2.48
CA MET A 85 -8.98 -5.45 -1.87
C MET A 85 -7.90 -4.41 -2.20
N GLY A 86 -6.62 -4.81 -2.17
CA GLY A 86 -5.51 -3.94 -2.54
C GLY A 86 -5.56 -3.51 -4.01
N GLY A 87 -6.09 -4.34 -4.90
CA GLY A 87 -6.31 -4.00 -6.31
C GLY A 87 -7.40 -2.94 -6.49
N LEU A 88 -8.51 -3.04 -5.74
CA LEU A 88 -9.54 -2.00 -5.68
C LEU A 88 -8.96 -0.67 -5.16
N ILE A 89 -8.13 -0.74 -4.12
CA ILE A 89 -7.44 0.45 -3.58
C ILE A 89 -6.50 1.05 -4.64
N ALA A 90 -5.68 0.23 -5.31
CA ALA A 90 -4.77 0.69 -6.35
C ALA A 90 -5.53 1.42 -7.49
N GLN A 91 -6.68 0.89 -7.92
CA GLN A 91 -7.54 1.56 -8.90
C GLN A 91 -8.02 2.94 -8.41
N LYS A 92 -8.40 3.06 -7.13
CA LYS A 92 -8.84 4.33 -6.54
C LYS A 92 -7.71 5.34 -6.37
N VAL A 93 -6.51 4.88 -6.02
CA VAL A 93 -5.30 5.73 -5.97
C VAL A 93 -4.98 6.29 -7.37
N ALA A 94 -5.08 5.46 -8.41
CA ALA A 94 -4.92 5.88 -9.80
C ALA A 94 -6.03 6.82 -10.28
N GLU A 95 -7.30 6.53 -9.97
CA GLU A 95 -8.46 7.39 -10.32
C GLU A 95 -8.31 8.80 -9.75
N ALA A 96 -7.79 8.93 -8.53
CA ALA A 96 -7.52 10.21 -7.89
C ALA A 96 -6.23 10.90 -8.38
N GLY A 97 -5.51 10.30 -9.33
CA GLY A 97 -4.31 10.87 -9.94
C GLY A 97 -3.08 10.82 -9.03
N HIS A 98 -3.02 9.89 -8.07
CA HIS A 98 -1.84 9.69 -7.20
C HIS A 98 -0.90 8.60 -7.69
N ALA A 99 -1.26 7.93 -8.79
CA ALA A 99 -0.43 7.04 -9.58
C ALA A 99 -0.45 7.47 -11.05
#